data_AF-A0A7W1KU43-F1
#
_entry.id   AF-A0A7W1KU43-F1
#
_cell.length_a   1.000
_cell.length_b   1.000
_cell.length_c   1.000
_cell.angle_alpha   90.00
_cell.angle_beta   90.00
_cell.angle_gamma   90.00
#
_symmetry.space_group_name_H-M   'P 1'
#
loop_
_entity.id
_entity.type
_entity.pdbx_description
1 polymer ?
#
loop_
_entity_poly.entity_id
_entity_poly.type
_entity_poly.pdbx_seq_one_letter_code
_entity_poly.pdbx_strand_id
1 'polypeptide(L)'
;GPSTAVLIAISVAVIFAGIAIAWRLYRPANEDRWISFPEREPGMSGALGRAFYVDDLYGWVVGTVGLRGAAALTRFDRTVIDGAVNGVGRLATWASGLAPVWQSGKARRYALSFLGGGAALLLYAVVRI
;
A
#
# COMPACT_ATOMS: atom_id res chain seq x y z
N GLY A 1 16.95 -7.45 -42.62
CA GLY A 1 15.83 -6.54 -42.30
C GLY A 1 15.98 -5.24 -43.08
N PRO A 2 14.92 -4.41 -43.19
CA PRO A 2 15.04 -3.08 -43.81
C PRO A 2 16.08 -2.23 -43.07
N SER A 3 16.76 -1.33 -43.78
CA SER A 3 17.73 -0.42 -43.20
C SER A 3 17.05 0.65 -42.33
N THR A 4 17.78 1.19 -41.36
CA THR A 4 17.30 2.30 -40.50
C THR A 4 16.81 3.49 -41.33
N ALA A 5 17.49 3.80 -42.44
CA ALA A 5 17.08 4.84 -43.38
C ALA A 5 15.70 4.58 -44.00
N VAL A 6 15.39 3.33 -44.36
CA VAL A 6 14.08 2.95 -44.89
C VAL A 6 12.99 3.11 -43.82
N LEU A 7 13.27 2.71 -42.57
CA LEU A 7 12.31 2.88 -41.46
C LEU A 7 12.05 4.37 -41.15
N ILE A 8 13.09 5.21 -41.23
CA ILE A 8 12.95 6.66 -41.06
C ILE A 8 12.09 7.23 -42.18
N ALA A 9 12.38 6.88 -43.44
CA ALA A 9 11.63 7.36 -44.59
C ALA A 9 10.14 6.98 -44.51
N ILE A 10 9.83 5.75 -44.11
CA ILE A 10 8.45 5.29 -43.90
C ILE A 10 7.79 6.09 -42.77
N SER A 11 8.46 6.25 -41.64
CA SER A 11 7.93 7.01 -40.49
C SER A 11 7.59 8.46 -40.88
N VAL A 12 8.50 9.12 -41.59
CA VAL A 12 8.32 10.49 -42.07
C VAL A 12 7.14 10.56 -43.05
N ALA A 13 7.06 9.63 -44.00
CA ALA A 13 5.94 9.58 -44.94
C ALA A 13 4.59 9.39 -44.25
N VAL A 14 4.52 8.53 -43.22
CA VAL A 14 3.30 8.29 -42.42
C VAL A 14 2.89 9.56 -41.65
N ILE A 15 3.84 10.28 -41.05
CA ILE A 15 3.57 11.55 -40.36
C ILE A 15 2.96 12.56 -41.33
N PHE A 16 3.58 12.78 -42.49
CA PHE A 16 3.07 13.73 -43.49
C PHE A 16 1.71 13.30 -44.05
N ALA A 17 1.50 12.00 -44.29
CA ALA A 17 0.20 11.48 -44.69
C ALA A 17 -0.87 11.74 -43.64
N GLY A 18 -0.57 11.52 -42.35
CA GLY A 18 -1.47 11.81 -41.23
C GLY A 18 -1.85 13.29 -41.16
N ILE A 19 -0.86 14.19 -41.29
CA ILE A 19 -1.09 15.65 -41.31
C ILE A 19 -1.96 16.03 -42.52
N ALA A 20 -1.68 15.50 -43.71
CA ALA A 20 -2.45 15.79 -44.91
C ALA A 20 -3.90 15.33 -44.79
N ILE A 21 -4.13 14.15 -44.19
CA ILE A 21 -5.47 13.62 -43.90
C ILE A 21 -6.20 14.53 -42.90
N ALA A 22 -5.55 14.91 -41.79
CA ALA A 22 -6.12 15.79 -40.79
C ALA A 22 -6.50 17.15 -41.40
N TRP A 23 -5.60 17.77 -42.15
CA TRP A 23 -5.86 19.05 -42.82
C TRP A 23 -7.05 18.96 -43.79
N ARG A 24 -7.14 17.86 -44.56
CA ARG A 24 -8.28 17.62 -45.45
C ARG A 24 -9.58 17.39 -44.67
N LEU A 25 -9.54 16.72 -43.52
CA LEU A 25 -10.73 16.38 -42.73
C LEU A 25 -11.29 17.59 -41.97
N TYR A 26 -10.43 18.39 -41.36
CA TYR A 26 -10.78 19.53 -40.50
C TYR A 26 -10.91 20.87 -41.23
N ARG A 27 -10.84 20.88 -42.57
CA ARG A 27 -11.09 22.10 -43.35
C ARG A 27 -12.54 22.61 -43.16
N PRO A 28 -12.80 23.93 -43.24
CA PRO A 28 -14.16 24.48 -43.12
C PRO A 28 -15.15 23.91 -44.13
N ALA A 29 -14.71 23.55 -45.33
CA ALA A 29 -15.57 22.92 -46.34
C ALA A 29 -16.14 21.53 -45.94
N ASN A 30 -15.66 20.94 -44.83
CA ASN A 30 -16.15 19.68 -44.30
C ASN A 30 -16.69 19.82 -42.87
N GLU A 31 -17.05 21.04 -42.44
CA GLU A 31 -17.45 21.35 -41.05
C GLU A 31 -18.57 20.44 -40.55
N ASP A 32 -19.63 20.33 -41.36
CA ASP A 32 -20.81 19.50 -41.09
C ASP A 32 -20.44 18.06 -40.77
N ARG A 33 -19.35 17.56 -41.36
CA ARG A 33 -18.89 16.18 -41.14
C ARG A 33 -18.38 16.02 -39.71
N TRP A 34 -17.47 16.84 -39.20
CA TRP A 34 -16.96 16.60 -37.85
C TRP A 34 -17.91 17.10 -36.76
N ILE A 35 -18.75 18.11 -37.02
CA ILE A 35 -19.79 18.58 -36.08
C ILE A 35 -20.86 17.51 -35.86
N SER A 36 -21.35 16.87 -36.91
CA SER A 36 -22.38 15.81 -36.81
C SER A 36 -21.83 14.45 -36.40
N PHE A 37 -20.51 14.33 -36.15
CA PHE A 37 -19.91 13.05 -35.76
C PHE A 37 -20.54 12.42 -34.51
N PRO A 38 -20.87 13.18 -33.45
CA PRO A 38 -21.56 12.62 -32.28
C PRO A 38 -22.96 12.10 -32.56
N GLU A 39 -23.67 12.70 -33.53
CA GLU A 39 -25.01 12.28 -33.93
C GLU A 39 -24.97 11.03 -34.81
N ARG A 40 -23.97 10.94 -35.69
CA ARG A 40 -23.80 9.82 -36.62
C ARG A 40 -23.24 8.57 -35.94
N GLU A 41 -22.33 8.75 -34.98
CA GLU A 41 -21.64 7.68 -34.27
C GLU A 41 -21.59 7.97 -32.75
N PRO A 42 -22.74 7.88 -32.06
CA PRO A 42 -22.83 8.23 -30.64
C PRO A 42 -21.97 7.33 -29.73
N GLY A 43 -21.81 6.06 -30.11
CA GLY A 43 -20.97 5.12 -29.35
C GLY A 43 -19.49 5.48 -29.42
N MET A 44 -18.97 5.72 -30.61
CA MET A 44 -17.55 6.02 -30.82
C MET A 44 -17.20 7.44 -30.33
N SER A 45 -18.07 8.42 -30.58
CA SER A 45 -17.89 9.78 -30.04
C SER A 45 -17.94 9.81 -28.52
N GLY A 46 -18.86 9.07 -27.90
CA GLY A 46 -18.94 8.93 -26.45
C GLY A 46 -17.69 8.26 -25.87
N ALA A 47 -17.21 7.18 -26.49
CA ALA A 47 -15.98 6.51 -26.07
C ALA A 47 -14.75 7.43 -26.21
N LEU A 48 -14.56 8.07 -27.36
CA LEU A 48 -13.45 9.01 -27.59
C LEU A 48 -13.51 10.20 -26.63
N GLY A 49 -14.71 10.74 -26.37
CA GLY A 49 -14.93 11.84 -25.44
C GLY A 49 -14.63 11.49 -23.98
N ARG A 50 -14.61 10.20 -23.62
CA ARG A 50 -14.21 9.70 -22.29
C ARG A 50 -12.86 8.99 -22.31
N ALA A 51 -11.99 9.28 -23.28
CA ALA A 51 -10.68 8.65 -23.42
C ALA A 51 -10.74 7.11 -23.38
N PHE A 52 -11.71 6.53 -24.09
CA PHE A 52 -12.03 5.10 -24.09
C PHE A 52 -12.31 4.51 -22.69
N TYR A 53 -12.85 5.32 -21.78
CA TYR A 53 -13.12 4.95 -20.38
C TYR A 53 -11.87 4.56 -19.58
N VAL A 54 -10.68 4.82 -20.12
CA VAL A 54 -9.42 4.47 -19.45
C VAL A 54 -9.24 5.31 -18.19
N ASP A 55 -9.51 6.61 -18.28
CA ASP A 55 -9.44 7.53 -17.13
C ASP A 55 -10.49 7.17 -16.06
N ASP A 56 -11.70 6.80 -16.48
CA ASP A 56 -12.78 6.35 -15.58
C ASP A 56 -12.36 5.07 -14.83
N LEU A 57 -11.76 4.10 -15.54
CA LEU A 57 -11.25 2.87 -14.96
C LEU A 57 -10.12 3.16 -13.96
N TYR A 58 -9.15 3.99 -14.32
CA TYR A 58 -8.07 4.39 -13.42
C TYR A 58 -8.62 5.10 -12.17
N GLY A 59 -9.56 6.03 -12.35
CA GLY A 59 -10.24 6.71 -11.26
C GLY A 59 -10.95 5.74 -10.32
N TRP A 60 -11.62 4.72 -10.86
CA TRP A 60 -12.28 3.70 -10.07
C TRP A 60 -11.29 2.78 -9.32
N VAL A 61 -10.25 2.29 -10.01
CA VAL A 61 -9.23 1.41 -9.41
C VAL A 61 -8.49 2.15 -8.29
N VAL A 62 -7.97 3.33 -8.56
CA VAL A 62 -7.18 4.09 -7.58
C VAL A 62 -8.08 4.66 -6.50
N GLY A 63 -9.16 5.35 -6.89
CA GLY A 63 -10.03 6.07 -5.97
C GLY A 63 -10.90 5.16 -5.12
N THR A 64 -11.44 4.07 -5.66
CA THR A 64 -12.32 3.18 -4.89
C THR A 64 -11.55 2.03 -4.27
N VAL A 65 -10.86 1.24 -5.09
CA VAL A 65 -10.19 0.03 -4.60
C VAL A 65 -8.98 0.42 -3.75
N GLY A 66 -8.15 1.33 -4.25
CA GLY A 66 -6.96 1.83 -3.54
C GLY A 66 -7.30 2.47 -2.19
N LEU A 67 -8.20 3.45 -2.16
CA LEU A 67 -8.55 4.14 -0.90
C LEU A 67 -9.25 3.23 0.11
N ARG A 68 -10.15 2.34 -0.34
CA ARG A 68 -10.81 1.39 0.58
C ARG A 68 -9.82 0.37 1.13
N GLY A 69 -8.90 -0.11 0.30
CA GLY A 69 -7.82 -1.00 0.74
C GLY A 69 -6.93 -0.34 1.78
N ALA A 70 -6.50 0.90 1.53
CA ALA A 70 -5.68 1.66 2.48
C ALA A 70 -6.42 1.91 3.81
N ALA A 71 -7.72 2.25 3.75
CA ALA A 71 -8.54 2.43 4.94
C ALA A 71 -8.68 1.13 5.76
N ALA A 72 -8.85 -0.02 5.08
CA ALA A 72 -8.91 -1.33 5.74
C ALA A 72 -7.59 -1.68 6.43
N LEU A 73 -6.45 -1.47 5.75
CA LEU A 73 -5.12 -1.69 6.34
C LEU A 73 -4.88 -0.79 7.54
N THR A 74 -5.27 0.48 7.46
CA THR A 74 -5.14 1.43 8.58
C THR A 74 -5.99 1.00 9.77
N ARG A 75 -7.19 0.48 9.53
CA ARG A 75 -8.06 -0.04 10.59
C ARG A 75 -7.45 -1.30 11.23
N PHE A 76 -6.87 -2.18 10.42
CA PHE A 76 -6.21 -3.39 10.90
C PHE A 76 -5.03 -3.05 11.81
N ASP A 77 -4.16 -2.14 11.38
CA ASP A 77 -3.00 -1.69 12.16
C ASP A 77 -3.42 -1.12 13.52
N ARG A 78 -4.35 -0.15 13.52
CA ARG A 78 -4.86 0.48 14.76
C ARG A 78 -5.59 -0.45 15.72
N THR A 79 -6.14 -1.56 15.23
CA THR A 79 -6.94 -2.46 16.07
C THR A 79 -6.11 -3.65 16.54
N VAL A 80 -5.39 -4.27 15.61
CA VAL A 80 -4.69 -5.54 15.83
C VAL A 80 -3.25 -5.28 16.26
N ILE A 81 -2.52 -4.46 15.51
CA ILE A 81 -1.10 -4.23 15.77
C ILE A 81 -0.95 -3.39 17.04
N ASP A 82 -1.61 -2.24 17.11
CA ASP A 82 -1.62 -1.41 18.32
C ASP A 82 -2.20 -2.15 19.52
N GLY A 83 -3.23 -2.98 19.31
CA GLY A 83 -3.81 -3.82 20.36
C GLY A 83 -2.81 -4.81 20.94
N ALA A 84 -2.05 -5.49 20.07
CA ALA A 84 -1.00 -6.43 20.46
C ALA A 84 0.14 -5.72 21.20
N VAL A 85 0.64 -4.61 20.67
CA VAL A 85 1.73 -3.82 21.27
C VAL A 85 1.33 -3.32 22.67
N ASN A 86 0.15 -2.71 22.79
CA ASN A 86 -0.37 -2.26 24.08
C ASN A 86 -0.63 -3.43 25.04
N GLY A 87 -1.03 -4.59 24.52
CA GLY A 87 -1.19 -5.81 25.30
C GLY A 87 0.12 -6.27 25.93
N VAL A 88 1.19 -6.35 25.14
CA VAL A 88 2.53 -6.67 25.64
C VAL A 88 3.00 -5.64 26.66
N GLY A 89 2.78 -4.35 26.41
CA GLY A 89 3.10 -3.28 27.36
C GLY A 89 2.36 -3.45 28.70
N ARG A 90 1.06 -3.74 28.67
CA ARG A 90 0.27 -4.03 29.89
C ARG A 90 0.80 -5.24 30.65
N LEU A 91 1.16 -6.32 29.95
CA LEU A 91 1.73 -7.51 30.58
C LEU A 91 3.07 -7.22 31.24
N ALA A 92 3.95 -6.47 30.56
CA ALA A 92 5.23 -6.06 31.11
C ALA A 92 5.05 -5.18 32.36
N THR A 93 4.14 -4.20 32.31
CA THR A 93 3.82 -3.35 33.47
C THR A 93 3.25 -4.18 34.61
N TRP A 94 2.33 -5.11 34.34
CA TRP A 94 1.79 -6.01 35.35
C TRP A 94 2.89 -6.87 35.99
N ALA A 95 3.77 -7.47 35.20
CA ALA A 95 4.90 -8.25 35.70
C ALA A 95 5.85 -7.40 36.56
N SER A 96 6.11 -6.15 36.16
CA SER A 96 6.92 -5.23 36.96
C SER A 96 6.24 -4.86 38.29
N GLY A 97 4.91 -4.77 38.33
CA GLY A 97 4.13 -4.55 39.55
C GLY A 97 4.18 -5.72 40.55
N LEU A 98 4.58 -6.91 40.11
CA LEU A 98 4.85 -8.05 40.99
C LEU A 98 6.25 -8.01 41.60
N ALA A 99 7.19 -7.26 41.03
CA ALA A 99 8.56 -7.16 41.55
C ALA A 99 8.64 -6.57 42.98
N PRO A 100 7.83 -5.56 43.38
CA PRO A 100 7.74 -5.07 44.75
C PRO A 100 7.26 -6.11 45.79
N VAL A 101 6.53 -7.15 45.38
CA VAL A 101 6.11 -8.24 46.31
C VAL A 101 7.33 -8.97 46.87
N TRP A 102 8.39 -9.08 46.07
CA TRP A 102 9.67 -9.69 46.45
C TRP A 102 10.65 -8.68 47.06
N GLN A 103 10.56 -7.41 46.68
CA GLN A 103 11.41 -6.32 47.19
C GLN A 103 10.68 -5.47 48.24
N SER A 104 10.58 -6.01 49.45
CA SER A 104 9.91 -5.33 50.58
C SER A 104 10.68 -4.17 51.24
N GLY A 105 11.86 -3.81 50.72
CA GLY A 105 12.75 -2.77 51.28
C GLY A 105 13.36 -3.07 52.67
N LYS A 106 12.91 -4.13 53.36
CA LYS A 106 13.45 -4.55 54.67
C LYS A 106 14.66 -5.47 54.46
N ALA A 107 15.85 -5.03 54.89
CA ALA A 107 17.10 -5.81 54.84
C ALA A 107 16.94 -7.25 55.39
N ARG A 108 16.08 -7.45 56.40
CA ARG A 108 15.76 -8.76 56.98
C ARG A 108 15.18 -9.77 55.99
N ARG A 109 14.35 -9.32 55.03
CA ARG A 109 13.74 -10.21 54.02
C ARG A 109 14.77 -10.64 52.97
N TYR A 110 15.72 -9.78 52.61
CA TYR A 110 16.85 -10.10 51.72
C TYR A 110 17.82 -11.10 52.36
N ALA A 111 18.13 -10.96 53.64
CA ALA A 111 18.97 -11.91 54.36
C ALA A 111 18.35 -13.33 54.37
N LEU A 112 17.04 -13.43 54.58
CA LEU A 112 16.33 -14.70 54.56
C LEU A 112 16.31 -15.36 53.18
N SER A 113 16.06 -14.61 52.10
CA SER A 113 16.09 -15.15 50.74
C SER A 113 17.50 -15.52 50.27
N PHE A 114 18.52 -14.77 50.68
CA PHE A 114 19.92 -15.09 50.39
C PHE A 114 20.37 -16.39 51.09
N LEU A 115 20.08 -16.53 52.38
CA LEU A 115 20.40 -17.74 53.14
C LEU A 115 19.61 -18.95 52.62
N GLY A 116 18.32 -18.78 52.29
CA GLY A 116 17.50 -19.83 51.71
C GLY A 116 18.00 -20.29 50.34
N GLY A 117 18.35 -19.35 49.45
CA GLY A 117 18.93 -19.66 48.14
C GLY A 117 20.28 -20.37 48.25
N GLY A 118 21.15 -19.92 49.17
CA GLY A 118 22.44 -20.57 49.45
C GLY A 118 22.28 -21.99 49.99
N ALA A 119 21.36 -22.20 50.94
CA ALA A 119 21.06 -23.52 51.48
C ALA A 119 20.51 -24.46 50.41
N ALA A 120 19.60 -23.97 49.54
CA ALA A 120 19.06 -24.76 48.44
C ALA A 120 20.15 -25.15 47.42
N LEU A 121 21.07 -24.25 47.08
CA LEU A 121 22.20 -24.53 46.20
C LEU A 121 23.16 -25.56 46.80
N LEU A 122 23.46 -25.45 48.10
CA LEU A 122 24.29 -26.42 48.81
C LEU A 122 23.60 -27.79 48.87
N LEU A 123 22.31 -27.83 49.18
CA LEU A 123 21.53 -29.07 49.20
C LEU A 123 21.50 -29.71 47.81
N TYR A 124 21.29 -28.92 46.76
CA TYR A 124 21.35 -29.39 45.38
C TYR A 124 22.73 -29.95 45.04
N ALA A 125 23.81 -29.24 45.39
CA ALA A 125 25.17 -29.70 45.16
C ALA A 125 25.45 -31.03 45.88
N VAL A 126 25.01 -31.17 47.13
CA VAL A 126 25.17 -32.41 47.92
C VAL A 126 24.35 -33.57 47.36
N VAL A 127 23.11 -33.31 46.89
CA VAL A 127 22.25 -34.34 46.27
C VAL A 127 22.75 -34.72 44.86
N ARG A 128 23.51 -33.84 44.21
CA ARG A 128 24.04 -34.03 42.85
C ARG A 128 25.40 -34.74 42.81
N ILE A 129 26.12 -34.78 43.93
CA ILE A 129 27.35 -35.57 44.15
C ILE A 129 26.97 -37.03 44.40
#